data_AF-A0A964A8U9-F1
#
_entry.id   AF-A0A964A8U9-F1
#
_cell.length_a   1.000
_cell.length_b   1.000
_cell.length_c   1.000
_cell.angle_alpha   90.00
_cell.angle_beta   90.00
_cell.angle_gamma   90.00
#
_symmetry.space_group_name_H-M   'P 1'
#
loop_
_entity.id
_entity.type
_entity.pdbx_description
1 polymer ?
#
loop_
_entity_poly.entity_id
_entity_poly.type
_entity_poly.pdbx_seq_one_letter_code
_entity_poly.pdbx_strand_id
1 'polypeptide(L)'
;MKAALLVSMAAALAAGCATARPAPSLSDPAPDYAALVRERIVAANEDRVHTLRFNPAACGCPPFEVLLGEVWQRVTFDVSDDQDPVLVELRAATAASPRREAGRTWQVQGRLDTSLITCGRGALVVTLRPTALGPEEPPDAEP
;
A
#
# COMPACT_ATOMS: atom_id res chain seq x y z
N MET A 1 -22.18 17.86 -43.97
CA MET A 1 -21.96 16.68 -43.10
C MET A 1 -20.50 16.70 -42.67
N LYS A 2 -20.19 16.99 -41.39
CA LYS A 2 -18.83 16.95 -40.84
C LYS A 2 -18.85 16.03 -39.62
N ALA A 3 -18.37 14.81 -39.77
CA ALA A 3 -18.12 13.88 -38.67
C ALA A 3 -16.81 14.29 -37.99
N ALA A 4 -16.88 14.67 -36.72
CA ALA A 4 -15.71 14.95 -35.91
C ALA A 4 -15.08 13.63 -35.46
N LEU A 5 -13.79 13.45 -35.74
CA LEU A 5 -12.97 12.36 -35.23
C LEU A 5 -12.85 12.46 -33.70
N LEU A 6 -13.37 11.46 -33.00
CA LEU A 6 -12.97 11.11 -31.64
C LEU A 6 -11.76 10.17 -31.77
N VAL A 7 -10.54 10.70 -31.63
CA VAL A 7 -9.34 9.87 -31.47
C VAL A 7 -9.08 9.70 -29.97
N SER A 8 -9.28 8.46 -29.52
CA SER A 8 -9.12 7.96 -28.17
C SER A 8 -7.78 8.32 -27.53
N MET A 9 -7.82 9.16 -26.51
CA MET A 9 -6.69 9.46 -25.62
C MET A 9 -6.70 8.49 -24.43
N ALA A 10 -6.63 7.18 -24.70
CA ALA A 10 -6.72 6.12 -23.69
C ALA A 10 -5.47 5.21 -23.63
N ALA A 11 -4.31 5.67 -24.12
CA ALA A 11 -3.11 4.85 -24.24
C ALA A 11 -1.88 5.37 -23.46
N ALA A 12 -2.05 6.28 -22.48
CA ALA A 12 -0.93 6.84 -21.73
C ALA A 12 -0.60 6.13 -20.41
N LEU A 13 -1.49 5.27 -19.90
CA LEU A 13 -1.31 4.64 -18.58
C LEU A 13 -0.69 3.23 -18.63
N ALA A 14 -0.68 2.57 -19.80
CA ALA A 14 -0.11 1.23 -19.96
C ALA A 14 1.41 1.23 -20.24
N ALA A 15 1.97 2.35 -20.73
CA ALA A 15 3.38 2.43 -21.10
C ALA A 15 4.34 2.60 -19.91
N GLY A 16 3.83 2.89 -18.70
CA GLY A 16 4.65 3.18 -17.52
C GLY A 16 5.25 1.95 -16.83
N CYS A 17 4.76 0.74 -17.12
CA CYS A 17 5.29 -0.49 -16.50
C CYS A 17 6.41 -1.15 -17.33
N ALA A 18 6.56 -0.82 -18.61
CA ALA A 18 7.53 -1.46 -19.51
C ALA A 18 9.00 -1.09 -19.20
N THR A 19 9.23 -0.03 -18.44
CA THR A 19 10.57 0.45 -18.04
C THR A 19 10.85 0.29 -16.55
N ALA A 20 9.94 -0.35 -15.79
CA ALA A 20 10.23 -0.70 -14.40
C ALA A 20 11.40 -1.69 -14.39
N ARG A 21 12.40 -1.43 -13.54
CA ARG A 21 13.47 -2.41 -13.29
C ARG A 21 12.80 -3.77 -13.00
N PRO A 22 13.32 -4.87 -13.56
CA PRO A 22 12.77 -6.19 -13.28
C PRO A 22 12.68 -6.38 -11.76
N ALA A 23 11.56 -6.97 -11.33
CA ALA A 23 11.39 -7.41 -9.96
C ALA A 23 12.62 -8.22 -9.54
N PRO A 24 13.20 -7.99 -8.35
CA PRO A 24 14.19 -8.93 -7.86
C PRO A 24 13.58 -10.33 -7.80
N SER A 25 14.40 -11.32 -8.10
CA SER A 25 14.03 -12.73 -7.96
C SER A 25 13.68 -13.01 -6.50
N LEU A 26 12.78 -13.97 -6.26
CA LEU A 26 12.53 -14.51 -4.91
C LEU A 26 13.81 -15.10 -4.28
N SER A 27 14.83 -15.37 -5.09
CA SER A 27 16.15 -15.85 -4.69
C SER A 27 17.14 -14.74 -4.34
N ASP A 28 16.81 -13.47 -4.62
CA ASP A 28 17.69 -12.36 -4.31
C ASP A 28 17.77 -12.18 -2.79
N PRO A 29 18.97 -11.88 -2.24
CA PRO A 29 19.11 -11.64 -0.82
C PRO A 29 18.17 -10.52 -0.40
N ALA A 30 17.44 -10.73 0.70
CA ALA A 30 16.61 -9.70 1.28
C ALA A 30 17.46 -8.44 1.50
N PRO A 31 16.93 -7.23 1.27
CA PRO A 31 17.65 -5.99 1.52
C PRO A 31 18.30 -5.98 2.91
N ASP A 32 19.47 -5.35 3.02
CA ASP A 32 20.29 -5.28 4.25
C ASP A 32 19.53 -4.78 5.49
N TYR A 33 18.44 -4.05 5.30
CA TYR A 33 17.56 -3.54 6.34
C TYR A 33 16.39 -4.49 6.72
N ALA A 34 16.31 -5.71 6.18
CA ALA A 34 15.20 -6.63 6.45
C ALA A 34 15.12 -7.06 7.93
N ALA A 35 16.25 -7.23 8.61
CA ALA A 35 16.27 -7.55 10.04
C ALA A 35 15.64 -6.43 10.87
N LEU A 36 16.01 -5.18 10.59
CA LEU A 36 15.45 -3.99 11.25
C LEU A 36 13.94 -3.85 11.02
N VAL A 37 13.45 -4.16 9.81
CA VAL A 37 12.01 -4.14 9.54
C VAL A 37 11.27 -5.19 10.36
N ARG A 38 11.83 -6.40 10.53
CA ARG A 38 11.23 -7.45 11.37
C ARG A 38 11.15 -7.03 12.83
N GLU A 39 12.19 -6.40 13.37
CA GLU A 39 12.17 -5.86 14.74
C GLU A 39 11.07 -4.82 14.92
N ARG A 40 10.90 -3.91 13.95
CA ARG A 40 9.83 -2.91 13.98
C ARG A 40 8.44 -3.52 13.86
N ILE A 41 8.27 -4.61 13.09
CA ILE A 41 7.01 -5.36 13.03
C ILE A 41 6.66 -5.96 14.39
N VAL A 42 7.65 -6.50 15.11
CA VAL A 42 7.44 -7.08 16.44
C VAL A 42 6.95 -6.00 17.40
N ALA A 43 7.61 -4.85 17.43
CA ALA A 43 7.19 -3.71 18.26
C ALA A 43 5.78 -3.20 17.87
N ALA A 44 5.51 -2.96 16.59
CA ALA A 44 4.20 -2.46 16.13
C ALA A 44 3.04 -3.43 16.41
N ASN A 45 3.32 -4.73 16.54
CA ASN A 45 2.30 -5.72 16.86
C ASN A 45 1.83 -5.68 18.33
N GLU A 46 2.52 -4.96 19.21
CA GLU A 46 2.09 -4.78 20.62
C GLU A 46 0.78 -3.98 20.68
N ASP A 47 0.65 -2.93 19.85
CA ASP A 47 -0.50 -2.02 19.88
C ASP A 47 -1.70 -2.51 19.05
N ARG A 48 -1.47 -3.42 18.10
CA ARG A 48 -2.50 -3.99 17.17
C ARG A 48 -3.24 -2.98 16.29
N VAL A 49 -2.95 -1.69 16.43
CA VAL A 49 -3.47 -0.60 15.60
C VAL A 49 -2.32 -0.07 14.75
N HIS A 50 -2.53 0.04 13.45
CA HIS A 50 -1.52 0.40 12.47
C HIS A 50 -1.98 1.58 11.63
N THR A 51 -1.17 2.64 11.58
CA THR A 51 -1.41 3.74 10.65
C THR A 51 -1.01 3.31 9.24
N LEU A 52 -1.98 3.28 8.33
CA LEU A 52 -1.75 3.13 6.91
C LEU A 52 -1.77 4.48 6.21
N ARG A 53 -1.01 4.62 5.12
CA ARG A 53 -1.20 5.70 4.15
C ARG A 53 -1.36 5.16 2.74
N PHE A 54 -2.09 5.90 1.92
CA PHE A 54 -2.15 5.65 0.49
C PHE A 54 -0.97 6.34 -0.18
N ASN A 55 -0.09 5.55 -0.81
CA ASN A 55 1.03 6.05 -1.58
C ASN A 55 1.03 5.34 -2.94
N PRO A 56 0.30 5.85 -3.95
CA PRO A 56 0.12 5.14 -5.21
C PRO A 56 1.50 4.85 -5.85
N ALA A 57 1.88 3.57 -5.91
CA ALA A 57 3.11 3.16 -6.55
C ALA A 57 2.91 2.97 -8.05
N ALA A 58 3.92 3.34 -8.83
CA ALA A 58 4.05 2.83 -10.19
C ALA A 58 4.39 1.33 -10.13
N CYS A 59 3.54 0.52 -10.79
CA CYS A 59 3.73 -0.87 -11.23
C CYS A 59 4.39 -1.86 -10.24
N GLY A 60 3.67 -2.91 -9.89
CA GLY A 60 4.22 -4.11 -9.24
C GLY A 60 4.42 -4.00 -7.73
N CYS A 61 4.08 -2.88 -7.09
CA CYS A 61 4.09 -2.74 -5.63
C CYS A 61 2.69 -2.37 -5.10
N PRO A 62 2.28 -2.88 -3.92
CA PRO A 62 1.03 -2.50 -3.29
C PRO A 62 0.93 -0.98 -3.07
N PRO A 63 -0.26 -0.38 -3.20
CA PRO A 63 -0.43 1.07 -3.16
C PRO A 63 -0.49 1.65 -1.74
N PHE A 64 -0.51 0.79 -0.72
CA PHE A 64 -0.53 1.22 0.68
C PHE A 64 0.83 1.03 1.33
N GLU A 65 1.09 1.86 2.34
CA GLU A 65 2.23 1.73 3.24
C GLU A 65 1.74 1.77 4.69
N VAL A 66 2.40 1.05 5.58
CA VAL A 66 2.17 1.07 7.04
C VAL A 66 3.31 1.79 7.73
N LEU A 67 3.01 2.56 8.76
CA LEU A 67 4.01 3.24 9.58
C LEU A 67 4.58 2.25 10.60
N LEU A 68 5.89 2.02 10.55
CA LEU A 68 6.64 1.16 11.47
C LEU A 68 7.71 2.00 12.17
N GLY A 69 7.44 2.39 13.42
CA GLY A 69 8.21 3.44 14.10
C GLY A 69 8.04 4.75 13.35
N GLU A 70 9.12 5.28 12.76
CA GLU A 70 9.11 6.53 11.99
C GLU A 70 9.17 6.31 10.47
N VAL A 71 9.11 5.06 10.00
CA VAL A 71 9.34 4.72 8.59
C VAL A 71 8.12 4.07 7.98
N TRP A 72 7.75 4.56 6.79
CA TRP A 72 6.68 3.97 5.98
C TRP A 72 7.18 2.78 5.18
N GLN A 73 6.53 1.63 5.34
CA GLN A 73 6.86 0.38 4.66
C GLN A 73 5.69 -0.09 3.80
N ARG A 74 5.95 -0.55 2.58
CA ARG A 74 4.91 -1.10 1.70
C ARG A 74 4.16 -2.24 2.39
N VAL A 75 2.84 -2.28 2.25
CA VAL A 75 2.00 -3.30 2.88
C VAL A 75 1.10 -3.99 1.86
N THR A 76 1.03 -5.31 1.95
CA THR A 76 0.00 -6.14 1.32
C THR A 76 -0.91 -6.71 2.39
N PHE A 77 -2.07 -7.22 2.00
CA PHE A 77 -3.06 -7.75 2.93
C PHE A 77 -3.19 -9.27 2.79
N ASP A 78 -3.17 -9.97 3.93
CA ASP A 78 -3.47 -11.41 4.01
C ASP A 78 -4.96 -11.59 4.28
N VAL A 79 -5.74 -11.49 3.21
CA VAL A 79 -7.19 -11.77 3.22
C VAL A 79 -7.49 -12.77 2.11
N SER A 80 -8.36 -13.73 2.40
CA SER A 80 -8.79 -14.73 1.43
C SER A 80 -9.91 -14.24 0.52
N ASP A 81 -10.56 -13.13 0.88
CA ASP A 81 -11.76 -12.60 0.23
C ASP A 81 -11.54 -11.16 -0.22
N ASP A 82 -11.80 -10.90 -1.50
CA ASP A 82 -11.76 -9.55 -2.07
C ASP A 82 -12.90 -8.65 -1.57
N GLN A 83 -13.89 -9.21 -0.89
CA GLN A 83 -14.97 -8.51 -0.19
C GLN A 83 -14.65 -8.22 1.29
N ASP A 84 -13.41 -8.41 1.72
CA ASP A 84 -12.99 -7.99 3.06
C ASP A 84 -13.39 -6.52 3.31
N PRO A 85 -14.15 -6.21 4.39
CA PRO A 85 -14.70 -4.88 4.61
C PRO A 85 -13.65 -3.77 4.64
N VAL A 86 -12.48 -4.04 5.23
CA VAL A 86 -11.39 -3.06 5.31
C VAL A 86 -10.84 -2.78 3.92
N LEU A 87 -10.63 -3.83 3.11
CA LEU A 87 -10.14 -3.64 1.74
C LEU A 87 -11.14 -2.93 0.85
N VAL A 88 -12.43 -3.27 0.96
CA VAL A 88 -13.49 -2.62 0.20
C VAL A 88 -13.51 -1.12 0.50
N GLU A 89 -13.41 -0.74 1.77
CA GLU A 89 -13.42 0.66 2.19
C GLU A 89 -12.17 1.42 1.75
N LEU A 90 -10.98 0.86 1.94
CA LEU A 90 -9.72 1.45 1.47
C LEU A 90 -9.69 1.62 -0.06
N ARG A 91 -10.20 0.63 -0.81
CA ARG A 91 -10.32 0.71 -2.27
C ARG A 91 -11.33 1.78 -2.68
N ALA A 92 -12.51 1.82 -2.05
CA ALA A 92 -13.54 2.81 -2.34
C ALA A 92 -13.04 4.24 -2.08
N ALA A 93 -12.36 4.46 -0.96
CA ALA A 93 -11.82 5.77 -0.59
C ALA A 93 -10.78 6.29 -1.59
N THR A 94 -10.03 5.39 -2.24
CA THR A 94 -8.91 5.74 -3.11
C THR A 94 -9.25 5.66 -4.61
N ALA A 95 -10.38 5.05 -4.98
CA ALA A 95 -10.76 4.80 -6.38
C ALA A 95 -11.03 6.10 -7.18
N ALA A 96 -11.68 7.07 -6.56
CA ALA A 96 -12.22 8.23 -7.28
C ALA A 96 -11.14 9.26 -7.68
N SER A 97 -10.04 9.37 -6.92
CA SER A 97 -8.99 10.36 -7.19
C SER A 97 -7.62 9.99 -6.58
N PRO A 98 -6.91 8.98 -7.11
CA PRO A 98 -5.66 8.48 -6.51
C PRO A 98 -4.59 9.55 -6.25
N ARG A 99 -4.50 10.58 -7.11
CA ARG A 99 -3.54 11.68 -6.91
C ARG A 99 -3.92 12.61 -5.75
N ARG A 100 -5.21 12.79 -5.48
CA ARG A 100 -5.70 13.64 -4.38
C ARG A 100 -5.65 12.91 -3.05
N GLU A 101 -5.87 11.61 -3.08
CA GLU A 101 -5.81 10.74 -1.89
C GLU A 101 -4.38 10.35 -1.51
N ALA A 102 -3.36 10.72 -2.31
CA ALA A 102 -1.97 10.44 -2.00
C ALA A 102 -1.58 11.09 -0.67
N GLY A 103 -1.07 10.30 0.26
CA GLY A 103 -0.73 10.71 1.61
C GLY A 103 -1.88 10.61 2.61
N ARG A 104 -3.13 10.36 2.18
CA ARG A 104 -4.24 10.13 3.11
C ARG A 104 -3.95 8.92 3.99
N THR A 105 -4.32 9.02 5.27
CA THR A 105 -4.06 8.01 6.29
C THR A 105 -5.32 7.37 6.84
N TRP A 106 -5.20 6.13 7.31
CA TRP A 106 -6.24 5.37 8.00
C TRP A 106 -5.64 4.64 9.19
N GLN A 107 -6.40 4.48 10.26
CA GLN A 107 -6.07 3.54 11.32
C GLN A 107 -6.64 2.18 10.97
N VAL A 108 -5.84 1.12 11.05
CA VAL A 108 -6.27 -0.25 10.76
C VAL A 108 -5.89 -1.15 11.91
N GLN A 109 -6.88 -1.82 12.49
CA GLN A 109 -6.64 -2.86 13.48
C GLN A 109 -6.23 -4.15 12.77
N GLY A 110 -5.24 -4.84 13.32
CA GLY A 110 -4.82 -6.12 12.79
C GLY A 110 -3.48 -6.59 13.30
N ARG A 111 -2.96 -7.62 12.64
CA ARG A 111 -1.66 -8.22 12.95
C ARG A 111 -0.76 -8.19 11.74
N LEU A 112 0.47 -7.70 11.93
CA LEU A 112 1.52 -7.79 10.94
C LEU A 112 2.21 -9.16 11.01
N ASP A 113 2.44 -9.78 9.86
CA ASP A 113 3.30 -10.95 9.71
C ASP A 113 4.77 -10.50 9.73
N THR A 114 5.64 -11.28 10.37
CA THR A 114 7.09 -11.06 10.38
C THR A 114 7.78 -11.54 9.10
N SER A 115 7.03 -12.19 8.21
CA SER A 115 7.44 -12.58 6.88
C SER A 115 7.44 -11.35 5.95
N LEU A 116 8.52 -11.20 5.21
CA LEU A 116 8.73 -10.10 4.28
C LEU A 116 8.77 -10.65 2.86
N ILE A 117 8.09 -9.98 1.94
CA ILE A 117 8.22 -10.24 0.50
C ILE A 117 8.83 -9.02 -0.20
N THR A 118 9.23 -9.16 -1.45
CA THR A 118 9.68 -8.04 -2.28
C THR A 118 8.66 -7.77 -3.38
N CYS A 119 8.38 -6.49 -3.64
CA CYS A 119 7.52 -6.13 -4.76
C CYS A 119 8.30 -6.09 -6.09
N GLY A 120 7.58 -5.83 -7.19
CA GLY A 120 8.12 -5.74 -8.54
C GLY A 120 9.21 -4.68 -8.77
N ARG A 121 9.52 -3.86 -7.76
CA ARG A 121 10.61 -2.86 -7.77
C ARG A 121 11.68 -3.11 -6.70
N GLY A 122 11.59 -4.23 -6.00
CA GLY A 122 12.52 -4.65 -4.95
C GLY A 122 12.40 -3.94 -3.62
N ALA A 123 11.32 -3.19 -3.39
CA ALA A 123 11.01 -2.73 -2.04
C ALA A 123 10.49 -3.90 -1.19
N LEU A 124 10.88 -3.94 0.09
CA LEU A 124 10.28 -4.84 1.06
C LEU A 124 8.78 -4.53 1.19
N VAL A 125 7.98 -5.57 1.36
CA VAL A 125 6.55 -5.50 1.59
C VAL A 125 6.25 -6.33 2.81
N VAL A 126 5.53 -5.72 3.75
CA VAL A 126 5.01 -6.39 4.95
C VAL A 126 3.60 -6.87 4.69
N THR A 127 3.19 -7.89 5.41
CA THR A 127 1.83 -8.44 5.27
C THR A 127 1.01 -8.08 6.50
N LEU A 128 -0.11 -7.40 6.31
CA LEU A 128 -1.08 -7.09 7.35
C LEU A 128 -2.28 -8.01 7.21
N ARG A 129 -2.68 -8.66 8.31
CA ARG A 129 -3.99 -9.30 8.42
C ARG A 129 -4.94 -8.32 9.13
N PRO A 130 -5.76 -7.56 8.39
CA PRO A 130 -6.66 -6.59 8.98
C PRO A 130 -7.81 -7.29 9.71
N THR A 131 -8.36 -6.63 10.72
CA THR A 131 -9.56 -7.08 11.45
C THR A 131 -10.64 -6.02 11.49
N ALA A 132 -10.27 -4.73 11.48
CA ALA A 132 -11.21 -3.62 11.44
C ALA A 132 -10.54 -2.35 10.91
N LEU A 133 -11.32 -1.46 10.31
CA LEU A 133 -10.91 -0.06 10.12
C LEU A 133 -11.17 0.68 11.43
N GLY A 134 -10.14 1.38 11.93
CA GLY A 134 -10.27 2.23 13.11
C GLY A 134 -11.14 3.46 12.80
N PRO A 135 -11.60 4.18 13.84
CA PRO A 135 -12.30 5.45 13.63
C PRO A 135 -11.41 6.40 12.82
N GLU A 136 -12.01 7.17 11.91
CA GLU A 136 -11.33 8.30 11.26
C GLU A 136 -10.93 9.26 12.39
N GLU A 137 -9.62 9.39 12.62
CA GLU A 137 -9.11 10.35 13.59
C GLU A 137 -9.46 11.74 13.04
N PRO A 138 -10.24 12.58 13.75
CA PRO A 138 -10.54 13.91 13.27
C PRO A 138 -9.20 14.65 13.10
N PRO A 139 -9.03 15.45 12.03
CA PRO A 139 -7.82 16.24 11.88
C PRO A 139 -7.64 17.07 13.15
N ASP A 140 -6.45 16.99 13.74
CA ASP A 140 -6.10 17.62 15.01
C ASP A 140 -6.83 18.95 15.17
N ALA A 141 -7.75 19.00 16.13
CA ALA A 141 -8.30 20.28 16.56
C ALA A 141 -7.10 21.05 17.15
N GLU A 142 -6.60 22.03 16.41
CA GLU A 142 -5.58 22.96 16.92
C GLU A 142 -6.06 23.50 18.29
N PRO A 143 -5.17 23.56 19.30
CA PRO A 143 -5.50 24.02 20.64
C PRO A 143 -5.92 25.50 20.69
#